data_AF-K9KF64-F1
#
_entry.id   AF-K9KF64-F1
#
_cell.length_a   1.000
_cell.length_b   1.000
_cell.length_c   1.000
_cell.angle_alpha   90.00
_cell.angle_beta   90.00
_cell.angle_gamma   90.00
#
_symmetry.space_group_name_H-M   'P 1'
#
loop_
_entity.id
_entity.type
_entity.pdbx_description
1 polymer ?
#
loop_
_entity_poly.entity_id
_entity_poly.type
_entity_poly.pdbx_seq_one_letter_code
_entity_poly.pdbx_strand_id
1 'polypeptide(L)'
;AKEYRGSFSYKPGVCVPSLELTRKMVAYDRRSEPRVGERVPYVIIYGTPGVPLIQLVRRPVEVLQDPTLRLNATYYITKQILPPLARIFSLIGIDVFNWYHELPRIQKATSSSRSEPGGRKSTISQYFTTLRCPVCDDLTQHGICNKCRSQPQHVAVILNQEIRELERKQEQLVKICKNCTGCFDRHIPCVSLNCPVLFKLSQVNRELSKAPYLRQLLDQF
;
A
#
# COMPACT_ATOMS: atom_id res chain seq x y z
N ALA A 1 -13.96 -8.35 -6.62
CA ALA A 1 -13.84 -9.66 -7.28
C ALA A 1 -14.77 -9.71 -8.49
N LYS A 2 -14.40 -10.44 -9.54
CA LYS A 2 -15.25 -10.68 -10.72
C LYS A 2 -15.36 -12.16 -10.98
N GLU A 3 -16.51 -12.59 -11.48
CA GLU A 3 -16.79 -13.98 -11.80
C GLU A 3 -15.87 -14.48 -12.92
N TYR A 4 -15.39 -15.71 -12.78
CA TYR A 4 -14.68 -16.45 -13.81
C TYR A 4 -15.65 -17.35 -14.57
N ARG A 5 -15.81 -17.11 -15.87
CA ARG A 5 -16.78 -17.84 -16.72
C ARG A 5 -16.21 -19.08 -17.40
N GLY A 6 -14.97 -19.47 -17.10
CA GLY A 6 -14.25 -20.53 -17.81
C GLY A 6 -13.49 -20.00 -19.03
N SER A 7 -12.30 -20.56 -19.27
CA SER A 7 -11.35 -20.11 -20.29
C SER A 7 -11.94 -20.15 -21.71
N PHE A 8 -12.71 -21.19 -22.02
CA PHE A 8 -13.36 -21.40 -23.31
C PHE A 8 -14.61 -20.53 -23.54
N SER A 9 -15.21 -19.96 -22.48
CA SER A 9 -16.43 -19.16 -22.58
C SER A 9 -16.19 -17.72 -23.01
N TYR A 10 -14.94 -17.26 -23.01
CA TYR A 10 -14.59 -15.90 -23.41
C TYR A 10 -14.31 -15.82 -24.90
N LYS A 11 -14.85 -14.78 -25.55
CA LYS A 11 -14.53 -14.48 -26.95
C LYS A 11 -13.03 -14.14 -27.11
N PRO A 12 -12.41 -14.43 -28.28
CA PRO A 12 -11.06 -14.00 -28.58
C PRO A 12 -10.89 -12.48 -28.38
N GLY A 13 -9.77 -12.06 -27.79
CA GLY A 13 -9.47 -10.65 -27.53
C GLY A 13 -10.12 -10.03 -26.28
N VAL A 14 -10.95 -10.79 -25.54
CA VAL A 14 -11.55 -10.29 -24.30
C VAL A 14 -10.49 -10.15 -23.20
N CYS A 15 -10.45 -8.96 -22.60
CA CYS A 15 -9.53 -8.57 -21.53
C CYS A 15 -10.30 -8.22 -20.27
N VAL A 16 -10.68 -9.25 -19.49
CA VAL A 16 -11.34 -9.07 -18.19
C VAL A 16 -10.39 -9.45 -17.03
N PRO A 17 -10.46 -8.76 -15.88
CA PRO A 17 -9.56 -9.02 -14.75
C PRO A 17 -9.51 -10.48 -14.27
N SER A 18 -10.66 -11.16 -14.21
CA SER A 18 -10.73 -12.56 -13.77
C SER A 18 -9.98 -13.48 -14.72
N LEU A 19 -10.19 -13.35 -16.03
CA LEU A 19 -9.49 -14.12 -17.06
C LEU A 19 -7.98 -13.82 -17.10
N GLU A 20 -7.61 -12.54 -17.02
CA GLU A 20 -6.20 -12.14 -17.06
C GLU A 20 -5.41 -12.69 -15.88
N LEU A 21 -5.97 -12.62 -14.68
CA LEU A 21 -5.35 -13.22 -13.49
C LEU A 21 -5.31 -14.73 -13.59
N THR A 22 -6.37 -15.37 -14.04
CA THR A 22 -6.38 -16.83 -14.25
C THR A 22 -5.29 -17.26 -15.22
N ARG A 23 -5.08 -16.56 -16.34
CA ARG A 23 -3.99 -16.88 -17.29
C ARG A 23 -2.62 -16.83 -16.62
N LYS A 24 -2.37 -15.82 -15.79
CA LYS A 24 -1.11 -15.70 -15.01
C LYS A 24 -0.96 -16.82 -13.98
N MET A 25 -2.05 -17.19 -13.31
CA MET A 25 -2.09 -18.27 -12.34
C MET A 25 -1.80 -19.62 -13.01
N VAL A 26 -2.51 -19.96 -14.08
CA VAL A 26 -2.35 -21.21 -14.84
C VAL A 26 -0.97 -21.34 -15.47
N ALA A 27 -0.37 -20.23 -15.90
CA ALA A 27 1.01 -20.22 -16.42
C ALA A 27 2.04 -20.62 -15.36
N TYR A 28 1.80 -20.26 -14.09
CA TYR A 28 2.66 -20.65 -12.96
C TYR A 28 2.32 -22.05 -12.44
N ASP A 29 1.04 -22.34 -12.22
CA ASP A 29 0.52 -23.62 -11.76
C ASP A 29 -0.78 -23.95 -12.49
N ARG A 30 -0.77 -24.99 -13.33
CA ARG A 30 -1.95 -25.42 -14.10
C ARG A 30 -3.15 -25.78 -13.21
N ARG A 31 -2.93 -26.22 -11.97
CA ARG A 31 -4.00 -26.60 -11.03
C ARG A 31 -4.66 -25.40 -10.34
N SER A 32 -4.13 -24.21 -10.55
CA SER A 32 -4.65 -22.98 -9.95
C SER A 32 -5.80 -22.34 -10.75
N GLU A 33 -6.28 -22.96 -11.84
CA GLU A 33 -7.44 -22.46 -12.57
C GLU A 33 -8.68 -22.41 -11.65
N PRO A 34 -9.34 -21.24 -11.50
CA PRO A 34 -10.58 -21.12 -10.73
C PRO A 34 -11.72 -21.90 -11.38
N ARG A 35 -12.70 -22.32 -10.58
CA ARG A 35 -13.91 -22.98 -11.11
C ARG A 35 -14.80 -21.98 -11.85
N VAL A 36 -15.59 -22.46 -12.79
CA VAL A 36 -16.62 -21.65 -13.45
C VAL A 36 -17.62 -21.15 -12.39
N GLY A 37 -17.94 -19.86 -12.41
CA GLY A 37 -18.77 -19.18 -11.41
C GLY A 37 -17.98 -18.66 -10.20
N GLU A 38 -16.71 -19.05 -10.04
CA GLU A 38 -15.88 -18.58 -8.92
C GLU A 38 -15.55 -17.08 -9.07
N ARG A 39 -15.54 -16.36 -7.95
CA ARG A 39 -15.23 -14.93 -7.93
C ARG A 39 -13.74 -14.70 -7.65
N VAL A 40 -13.00 -14.28 -8.68
CA VAL A 40 -11.57 -13.98 -8.58
C VAL A 40 -11.36 -12.58 -7.97
N PRO A 41 -10.73 -12.46 -6.79
CA PRO A 41 -10.41 -11.17 -6.18
C PRO A 41 -9.22 -10.51 -6.89
N TYR A 42 -9.28 -9.19 -7.02
CA TYR A 42 -8.20 -8.42 -7.63
C TYR A 42 -8.18 -7.00 -7.08
N VAL A 43 -7.02 -6.37 -7.24
CA VAL A 43 -6.78 -4.96 -6.96
C VAL A 43 -6.06 -4.31 -8.13
N ILE A 44 -6.16 -2.99 -8.24
CA ILE A 44 -5.51 -2.21 -9.29
C ILE A 44 -4.38 -1.39 -8.68
N ILE A 45 -3.18 -1.60 -9.20
CA ILE A 45 -1.96 -0.92 -8.75
C ILE A 45 -1.63 0.26 -9.65
N TYR A 46 -0.73 1.13 -9.18
CA TYR A 46 -0.12 2.14 -10.04
C TYR A 46 0.74 1.49 -11.12
N GLY A 47 0.80 2.14 -12.28
CA GLY A 47 1.71 1.81 -13.36
C GLY A 47 2.17 3.07 -14.08
N THR A 48 3.01 2.90 -15.09
CA THR A 48 3.45 4.02 -15.91
C THR A 48 2.28 4.62 -16.70
N PRO A 49 2.28 5.94 -16.96
CA PRO A 49 1.26 6.57 -17.78
C PRO A 49 1.13 5.88 -19.15
N GLY A 50 -0.11 5.69 -19.62
CA GLY A 50 -0.40 5.03 -20.90
C GLY A 50 -0.52 3.50 -20.83
N VAL A 51 -0.16 2.87 -19.72
CA VAL A 51 -0.34 1.41 -19.56
C VAL A 51 -1.83 1.05 -19.46
N PRO A 52 -2.31 0.06 -20.24
CA PRO A 52 -3.68 -0.41 -20.15
C PRO A 52 -4.03 -0.91 -18.75
N LEU A 53 -5.23 -0.54 -18.26
CA LEU A 53 -5.69 -0.89 -16.91
C LEU A 53 -5.62 -2.39 -16.61
N ILE A 54 -5.89 -3.23 -17.62
CA ILE A 54 -5.87 -4.69 -17.49
C ILE A 54 -4.49 -5.23 -17.07
N GLN A 55 -3.41 -4.57 -17.48
CA GLN A 55 -2.04 -4.94 -17.10
C GLN A 55 -1.70 -4.56 -15.65
N LEU A 56 -2.45 -3.61 -15.07
CA LEU A 56 -2.30 -3.13 -13.70
C LEU A 56 -3.11 -3.94 -12.68
N VAL A 57 -3.77 -5.01 -13.12
CA VAL A 57 -4.53 -5.90 -12.25
C VAL A 57 -3.58 -6.88 -11.54
N ARG A 58 -3.69 -6.95 -10.22
CA ARG A 58 -2.92 -7.84 -9.34
C ARG A 58 -3.81 -8.62 -8.39
N ARG A 59 -3.31 -9.76 -7.90
CA ARG A 59 -3.96 -10.50 -6.81
C ARG A 59 -3.66 -9.82 -5.47
N PRO A 60 -4.58 -9.87 -4.48
CA PRO A 60 -4.31 -9.31 -3.16
C PRO A 60 -3.05 -9.88 -2.49
N VAL A 61 -2.78 -11.18 -2.68
CA VAL A 61 -1.59 -11.84 -2.15
C VAL A 61 -0.29 -11.27 -2.71
N GLU A 62 -0.27 -10.91 -4.01
CA GLU A 62 0.90 -10.30 -4.66
C GLU A 62 1.20 -8.93 -4.05
N VAL A 63 0.16 -8.14 -3.78
CA VAL A 63 0.31 -6.83 -3.15
C VAL A 63 0.76 -6.94 -1.70
N LEU A 64 0.39 -8.00 -0.98
CA LEU A 64 0.89 -8.26 0.38
C LEU A 64 2.37 -8.65 0.38
N GLN A 65 2.80 -9.48 -0.57
CA GLN A 65 4.17 -10.00 -0.68
C GLN A 65 5.17 -8.97 -1.19
N ASP A 66 4.76 -8.11 -2.13
CA ASP A 66 5.65 -7.11 -2.73
C ASP A 66 5.36 -5.70 -2.16
N PRO A 67 6.30 -5.11 -1.39
CA PRO A 67 6.13 -3.77 -0.82
C PRO A 67 6.21 -2.65 -1.86
N THR A 68 6.75 -2.90 -3.05
CA THR A 68 6.87 -1.91 -4.12
C THR A 68 5.53 -1.65 -4.82
N LEU A 69 4.62 -2.63 -4.77
CA LEU A 69 3.29 -2.52 -5.35
C LEU A 69 2.40 -1.62 -4.51
N ARG A 70 1.93 -0.54 -5.12
CA ARG A 70 1.05 0.45 -4.49
C ARG A 70 -0.30 0.48 -5.16
N LEU A 71 -1.37 0.48 -4.36
CA LEU A 71 -2.74 0.64 -4.85
C LEU A 71 -2.91 1.97 -5.57
N ASN A 72 -3.57 1.94 -6.73
CA ASN A 72 -3.85 3.14 -7.51
C ASN A 72 -4.99 3.94 -6.88
N ALA A 73 -4.67 4.74 -5.86
CA ALA A 73 -5.65 5.57 -5.15
C ALA A 73 -6.43 6.48 -6.11
N THR A 74 -5.75 7.07 -7.10
CA THR A 74 -6.39 7.91 -8.13
C THR A 74 -7.48 7.15 -8.89
N TYR A 75 -7.21 5.91 -9.30
CA TYR A 75 -8.20 5.05 -9.95
C TYR A 75 -9.40 4.78 -9.04
N TYR A 76 -9.18 4.37 -7.79
CA TYR A 76 -10.28 4.06 -6.87
C TYR A 76 -11.12 5.30 -6.56
N ILE A 77 -10.49 6.44 -6.31
CA ILE A 77 -11.21 7.70 -6.07
C ILE A 77 -12.03 8.07 -7.31
N THR A 78 -11.37 8.24 -8.47
CA THR A 78 -12.01 8.82 -9.66
C THR A 78 -12.97 7.86 -10.38
N LYS A 79 -12.73 6.54 -10.34
CA LYS A 79 -13.51 5.56 -11.10
C LYS A 79 -14.44 4.71 -10.24
N GLN A 80 -14.25 4.64 -8.92
CA GLN A 80 -15.10 3.82 -8.04
C GLN A 80 -15.88 4.66 -7.03
N ILE A 81 -15.27 5.69 -6.44
CA ILE A 81 -15.88 6.48 -5.35
C ILE A 81 -16.65 7.69 -5.88
N LEU A 82 -16.05 8.52 -6.74
CA LEU A 82 -16.70 9.73 -7.24
C LEU A 82 -17.99 9.45 -8.04
N PRO A 83 -18.06 8.45 -8.96
CA PRO A 83 -19.28 8.22 -9.75
C PRO A 83 -20.55 7.92 -8.92
N PRO A 84 -20.54 7.03 -7.91
CA PRO A 84 -21.73 6.83 -7.07
C PRO A 84 -22.05 8.06 -6.22
N LEU A 85 -21.06 8.78 -5.70
CA LEU A 85 -21.30 10.01 -4.95
C LEU A 85 -21.95 11.09 -5.84
N ALA A 86 -21.43 11.28 -7.05
CA ALA A 86 -21.98 12.23 -8.02
C ALA A 86 -23.45 11.95 -8.33
N ARG A 87 -23.83 10.67 -8.49
CA ARG A 87 -25.24 10.29 -8.72
C ARG A 87 -26.18 10.63 -7.56
N ILE A 88 -25.68 10.61 -6.32
CA ILE A 88 -26.48 10.92 -5.13
C ILE A 88 -26.56 12.44 -4.94
N PHE A 89 -25.41 13.12 -5.02
CA PHE A 89 -25.30 14.55 -4.75
C PHE A 89 -25.77 15.45 -5.89
N SER A 90 -25.85 14.93 -7.12
CA SER A 90 -26.47 15.66 -8.23
C SER A 90 -27.93 16.00 -7.97
N LEU A 91 -28.62 15.25 -7.10
CA LEU A 91 -30.01 15.54 -6.69
C LEU A 91 -30.13 16.84 -5.89
N ILE A 92 -29.05 17.28 -5.25
CA ILE A 92 -28.98 18.50 -4.43
C ILE A 92 -28.19 19.60 -5.18
N GLY A 93 -27.85 19.37 -6.46
CA GLY A 93 -27.11 20.32 -7.28
C GLY A 93 -25.61 20.44 -6.96
N ILE A 94 -25.03 19.46 -6.28
CA ILE A 94 -23.59 19.48 -5.91
C ILE A 94 -22.78 18.72 -6.98
N ASP A 95 -21.78 19.38 -7.56
CA ASP A 95 -20.79 18.74 -8.43
C ASP A 95 -19.63 18.16 -7.61
N VAL A 96 -19.70 16.85 -7.37
CA VAL A 96 -18.69 16.09 -6.61
C VAL A 96 -17.34 16.04 -7.32
N PHE A 97 -17.30 16.09 -8.65
CA PHE A 97 -16.03 16.08 -9.38
C PHE A 97 -15.31 17.40 -9.21
N ASN A 98 -16.02 18.52 -9.40
CA ASN A 98 -15.43 19.84 -9.15
C ASN A 98 -14.98 19.99 -7.69
N TRP A 99 -15.82 19.55 -6.74
CA TRP A 99 -15.45 19.55 -5.33
C TRP A 99 -14.16 18.76 -5.05
N TYR A 100 -13.97 17.59 -5.66
CA TYR A 100 -12.71 16.83 -5.55
C TYR A 100 -11.51 17.55 -6.17
N HIS A 101 -11.70 18.32 -7.24
CA HIS A 101 -10.64 19.11 -7.87
C HIS A 101 -10.19 20.29 -7.01
N GLU A 102 -11.09 20.88 -6.24
CA GLU A 102 -10.81 22.00 -5.33
C GLU A 102 -10.08 21.58 -4.04
N LEU A 103 -10.15 20.29 -3.66
CA LEU A 103 -9.50 19.81 -2.45
C LEU A 103 -7.97 19.99 -2.51
N PRO A 104 -7.33 20.53 -1.46
CA PRO A 104 -5.88 20.65 -1.39
C PRO A 104 -5.19 19.29 -1.57
N ARG A 105 -4.38 19.16 -2.62
CA ARG A 105 -3.59 17.94 -2.86
C ARG A 105 -2.33 17.98 -2.02
N ILE A 106 -2.39 17.37 -0.83
CA ILE A 106 -1.19 17.14 -0.02
C ILE A 106 -0.37 16.04 -0.71
N GLN A 107 0.60 16.45 -1.53
CA GLN A 107 1.62 15.53 -2.04
C GLN A 107 2.59 15.21 -0.91
N LYS A 108 2.24 14.24 -0.06
CA LYS A 108 3.23 13.57 0.78
C LYS A 108 4.15 12.82 -0.18
N ALA A 109 5.32 13.39 -0.46
CA ALA A 109 6.37 12.67 -1.15
C ALA A 109 6.62 11.41 -0.34
N THR A 110 6.18 10.26 -0.84
CA THR A 110 6.50 8.99 -0.19
C THR A 110 8.00 8.87 -0.27
N SER A 111 8.65 9.03 0.88
CA SER A 111 10.08 8.80 1.04
C SER A 111 10.37 7.45 0.39
N SER A 112 11.10 7.49 -0.72
CA SER A 112 11.58 6.29 -1.40
C SER A 112 12.22 5.43 -0.31
N SER A 113 11.71 4.21 -0.11
CA SER A 113 12.40 3.22 0.73
C SER A 113 13.85 3.20 0.27
N ARG A 114 14.80 3.41 1.20
CA ARG A 114 16.22 3.23 0.90
C ARG A 114 16.35 1.81 0.35
N SER A 115 16.68 1.69 -0.92
CA SER A 115 17.09 0.43 -1.50
C SER A 115 18.35 -0.01 -0.75
N GLU A 116 18.38 -1.28 -0.33
CA GLU A 116 19.58 -1.94 0.19
C GLU A 116 20.83 -1.55 -0.64
N PRO A 117 22.00 -1.38 0.00
CA PRO A 117 23.25 -1.08 -0.69
C PRO A 117 23.65 -2.26 -1.58
N GLY A 118 23.14 -2.29 -2.82
CA GLY A 118 23.37 -3.37 -3.79
C GLY A 118 22.33 -3.50 -4.89
N GLY A 119 21.13 -2.93 -4.73
CA GLY A 119 20.09 -2.95 -5.78
C GLY A 119 20.32 -1.91 -6.88
N ARG A 120 20.11 -2.28 -8.15
CA ARG A 120 20.15 -1.35 -9.30
C ARG A 120 19.16 -0.20 -9.06
N LYS A 121 19.69 1.03 -9.06
CA LYS A 121 18.88 2.25 -8.95
C LYS A 121 18.11 2.47 -10.26
N SER A 122 16.77 2.46 -10.21
CA SER A 122 15.86 2.50 -11.37
C SER A 122 15.14 3.84 -11.55
N THR A 123 15.16 4.77 -10.59
CA THR A 123 14.40 6.04 -10.67
C THR A 123 15.25 7.25 -10.35
N ILE A 124 15.00 8.39 -11.02
CA ILE A 124 15.70 9.67 -10.83
C ILE A 124 15.68 10.12 -9.36
N SER A 125 14.59 9.83 -8.63
CA SER A 125 14.45 10.11 -7.19
C SER A 125 15.43 9.35 -6.29
N GLN A 126 16.14 8.32 -6.79
CA GLN A 126 17.21 7.62 -6.05
C GLN A 126 18.57 8.31 -6.18
N TYR A 127 18.70 9.28 -7.08
CA TYR A 127 19.89 10.12 -7.23
C TYR A 127 19.76 11.43 -6.44
N PHE A 128 18.54 11.91 -6.21
CA PHE A 128 18.26 13.08 -5.37
C PHE A 128 17.67 12.62 -4.03
N THR A 129 18.52 12.48 -3.00
CA THR A 129 18.06 12.12 -1.66
C THR A 129 17.47 13.35 -0.98
N THR A 130 16.25 13.73 -1.34
CA THR A 130 15.47 14.71 -0.56
C THR A 130 14.85 13.97 0.62
N LEU A 131 15.44 14.11 1.82
CA LEU A 131 14.81 13.63 3.05
C LEU A 131 13.84 14.71 3.55
N ARG A 132 12.84 14.29 4.31
CA ARG A 132 11.99 15.19 5.09
C ARG A 132 12.24 14.92 6.57
N CYS A 133 12.29 15.99 7.35
CA CYS A 133 12.47 15.87 8.79
C CYS A 133 11.24 15.17 9.39
N PRO A 134 11.40 14.06 10.14
CA PRO A 134 10.26 13.34 10.73
C PRO A 134 9.47 14.16 11.76
N VAL A 135 10.02 15.29 12.23
CA VAL A 135 9.39 16.16 13.24
C VAL A 135 8.55 17.28 12.60
N CYS A 136 9.08 18.00 11.62
CA CYS A 136 8.42 19.17 11.02
C CYS A 136 8.07 19.04 9.54
N ASP A 137 8.43 17.92 8.89
CA ASP A 137 8.27 17.63 7.46
C ASP A 137 9.06 18.57 6.50
N ASP A 138 9.91 19.46 7.03
CA ASP A 138 10.81 20.31 6.23
C ASP A 138 11.85 19.45 5.47
N LEU A 139 12.23 19.90 4.27
CA LEU A 139 13.29 19.27 3.49
C LEU A 139 14.64 19.32 4.22
N THR A 140 15.36 18.21 4.23
CA THR A 140 16.67 18.08 4.87
C THR A 140 17.57 17.09 4.11
N GLN A 141 18.89 17.24 4.30
CA GLN A 141 19.91 16.30 3.83
C GLN A 141 20.48 15.43 4.97
N HIS A 142 20.21 15.80 6.24
CA HIS A 142 20.84 15.22 7.43
C HIS A 142 19.86 14.36 8.27
N GLY A 143 18.73 13.94 7.69
CA GLY A 143 17.65 13.21 8.37
C GLY A 143 16.77 14.08 9.27
N ILE A 144 17.37 14.90 10.13
CA ILE A 144 16.70 15.93 10.94
C ILE A 144 17.15 17.31 10.47
N CYS A 145 16.25 18.29 10.41
CA CYS A 145 16.61 19.65 9.99
C CYS A 145 17.32 20.41 11.11
N ASN A 146 18.09 21.45 10.76
CA ASN A 146 18.86 22.25 11.73
C ASN A 146 17.97 22.90 12.82
N LYS A 147 16.72 23.27 12.47
CA LYS A 147 15.76 23.83 13.42
C LYS A 147 15.41 22.82 14.51
N CYS A 148 15.00 21.61 14.14
CA CYS A 148 14.67 20.55 15.10
C CYS A 148 15.91 20.08 15.88
N ARG A 149 17.09 20.09 15.27
CA ARG A 149 18.37 19.76 15.93
C ARG A 149 18.71 20.69 17.09
N SER A 150 18.21 21.93 17.09
CA SER A 150 18.36 22.85 18.22
C SER A 150 17.55 22.47 19.47
N GLN A 151 16.59 21.55 19.35
CA GLN A 151 15.70 21.12 20.43
C GLN A 151 15.73 19.57 20.59
N PRO A 152 16.86 18.99 21.06
CA PRO A 152 17.05 17.53 21.07
C PRO A 152 16.03 16.80 21.94
N GLN A 153 15.64 17.37 23.09
CA GLN A 153 14.62 16.78 23.95
C GLN A 153 13.25 16.67 23.25
N HIS A 154 12.84 17.72 22.53
CA HIS A 154 11.58 17.73 21.79
C HIS A 154 11.58 16.69 20.66
N VAL A 155 12.67 16.61 19.91
CA VAL A 155 12.87 15.57 18.88
C VAL A 155 12.78 14.18 19.50
N ALA A 156 13.46 13.97 20.63
CA ALA A 156 13.48 12.67 21.30
C ALA A 156 12.07 12.22 21.70
N VAL A 157 11.26 13.12 22.27
CA VAL A 157 9.87 12.81 22.63
C VAL A 157 9.05 12.42 21.39
N ILE A 158 9.11 13.22 20.32
CA ILE A 158 8.31 12.97 19.11
C ILE A 158 8.67 11.63 18.47
N LEU A 159 9.96 11.37 18.26
CA LEU A 159 10.40 10.13 17.62
C LEU A 159 10.09 8.90 18.48
N ASN A 160 10.32 8.96 19.79
CA ASN A 160 9.96 7.86 20.68
C ASN A 160 8.44 7.64 20.73
N GLN A 161 7.64 8.69 20.69
CA GLN A 161 6.18 8.58 20.63
C GLN A 161 5.74 7.89 19.33
N GLU A 162 6.26 8.31 18.17
CA GLU A 162 5.94 7.70 16.88
C GLU A 162 6.29 6.21 16.84
N ILE A 163 7.51 5.85 17.30
CA ILE A 163 7.96 4.46 17.39
C ILE A 163 7.02 3.66 18.32
N ARG A 164 6.75 4.18 19.52
CA ARG A 164 5.92 3.51 20.53
C ARG A 164 4.49 3.28 20.03
N GLU A 165 3.92 4.23 19.31
CA GLU A 165 2.58 4.09 18.73
C GLU A 165 2.51 3.00 17.66
N LEU A 166 3.52 2.92 16.79
CA LEU A 166 3.62 1.87 15.77
C LEU A 166 3.80 0.48 16.40
N GLU A 167 4.68 0.37 17.40
CA GLU A 167 4.92 -0.89 18.12
C GLU A 167 3.69 -1.36 18.87
N ARG A 168 2.99 -0.46 19.59
CA ARG A 168 1.76 -0.80 20.30
C ARG A 168 0.67 -1.28 19.34
N LYS A 169 0.52 -0.65 18.17
CA LYS A 169 -0.43 -1.10 17.13
C LYS A 169 -0.06 -2.49 16.62
N GLN A 170 1.23 -2.75 16.37
CA GLN A 170 1.70 -4.06 15.93
C GLN A 170 1.41 -5.12 17.00
N GLU A 171 1.78 -4.85 18.25
CA GLU A 171 1.58 -5.77 19.38
C GLU A 171 0.10 -6.15 19.54
N GLN A 172 -0.80 -5.16 19.47
CA GLN A 172 -2.24 -5.40 19.52
C GLN A 172 -2.74 -6.31 18.39
N LEU A 173 -2.32 -6.06 17.15
CA LEU A 173 -2.71 -6.89 16.00
C LEU A 173 -2.11 -8.30 16.08
N VAL A 174 -0.85 -8.42 16.49
CA VAL A 174 -0.19 -9.72 16.70
C VAL A 174 -0.88 -10.50 17.80
N LYS A 175 -1.28 -9.86 18.91
CA LYS A 175 -2.05 -10.50 19.99
C LYS A 175 -3.37 -11.09 19.49
N ILE A 176 -4.09 -10.36 18.62
CA ILE A 176 -5.30 -10.87 17.97
C ILE A 176 -4.98 -12.12 17.13
N CYS A 177 -3.92 -12.07 16.32
CA CYS A 177 -3.51 -13.21 15.51
C CYS A 177 -3.12 -14.43 16.36
N LYS A 178 -2.35 -14.24 17.45
CA LYS A 178 -1.95 -15.32 18.37
C LYS A 178 -3.17 -15.99 19.01
N ASN A 179 -4.13 -15.20 19.46
CA ASN A 179 -5.37 -15.72 20.03
C ASN A 179 -6.21 -16.47 18.99
N CYS A 180 -6.24 -15.99 17.73
CA CYS A 180 -6.99 -16.61 16.65
C CYS A 180 -6.39 -17.95 16.20
N THR A 181 -5.06 -18.05 16.15
CA THR A 181 -4.35 -19.25 15.66
C THR A 181 -4.03 -20.25 16.77
N GLY A 182 -4.09 -19.83 18.04
CA GLY A 182 -3.56 -20.59 19.18
C GLY A 182 -2.03 -20.75 19.14
N CYS A 183 -1.33 -20.06 18.23
CA CYS A 183 0.11 -20.13 18.05
C CYS A 183 0.76 -18.92 18.74
N PHE A 184 1.65 -19.19 19.69
CA PHE A 184 2.35 -18.16 20.48
C PHE A 184 3.76 -17.85 19.99
N ASP A 185 4.20 -18.51 18.91
CA ASP A 185 5.50 -18.31 18.29
C ASP A 185 5.70 -16.86 17.83
N ARG A 186 6.97 -16.54 17.54
CA ARG A 186 7.34 -15.25 16.97
C ARG A 186 6.78 -15.06 15.56
N HIS A 187 6.56 -16.14 14.82
CA HIS A 187 6.08 -16.12 13.44
C HIS A 187 4.71 -16.82 13.32
N ILE A 188 3.71 -16.09 12.84
CA ILE A 188 2.35 -16.59 12.64
C ILE A 188 2.12 -16.82 11.13
N PRO A 189 2.07 -18.06 10.63
CA PRO A 189 2.03 -18.36 9.19
C PRO A 189 0.64 -18.17 8.54
N CYS A 190 -0.20 -17.27 9.06
CA CYS A 190 -1.56 -17.07 8.56
C CYS A 190 -1.56 -16.30 7.23
N VAL A 191 -2.24 -16.84 6.21
CA VAL A 191 -2.37 -16.24 4.86
C VAL A 191 -3.83 -15.99 4.44
N SER A 192 -4.75 -15.98 5.41
CA SER A 192 -6.20 -15.84 5.12
C SER A 192 -6.54 -14.46 4.57
N LEU A 193 -6.78 -14.37 3.26
CA LEU A 193 -7.17 -13.13 2.57
C LEU A 193 -8.56 -12.61 2.96
N ASN A 194 -9.38 -13.42 3.65
CA ASN A 194 -10.67 -13.00 4.19
C ASN A 194 -10.54 -12.35 5.58
N CYS A 195 -9.35 -12.42 6.20
CA CYS A 195 -9.10 -11.81 7.50
C CYS A 195 -8.71 -10.33 7.35
N PRO A 196 -9.48 -9.37 7.88
CA PRO A 196 -9.11 -7.95 7.81
C PRO A 196 -7.84 -7.63 8.62
N VAL A 197 -7.53 -8.43 9.65
CA VAL A 197 -6.32 -8.25 10.49
C VAL A 197 -5.06 -8.50 9.68
N LEU A 198 -5.08 -9.40 8.69
CA LEU A 198 -3.92 -9.69 7.83
C LEU A 198 -3.42 -8.42 7.12
N PHE A 199 -4.33 -7.69 6.47
CA PHE A 199 -3.98 -6.47 5.74
C PHE A 199 -3.52 -5.35 6.68
N LYS A 200 -4.20 -5.18 7.83
CA LYS A 200 -3.80 -4.20 8.85
C LYS A 200 -2.41 -4.49 9.41
N LEU A 201 -2.13 -5.76 9.72
CA LEU A 201 -0.83 -6.18 10.23
C LEU A 201 0.27 -5.98 9.18
N SER A 202 0.01 -6.32 7.91
CA SER A 202 0.94 -6.06 6.81
C SER A 202 1.23 -4.56 6.66
N GLN A 203 0.20 -3.70 6.74
CA GLN A 203 0.37 -2.25 6.68
C GLN A 203 1.21 -1.73 7.85
N VAL A 204 0.88 -2.10 9.09
CA VAL A 204 1.62 -1.66 10.28
C VAL A 204 3.07 -2.18 10.24
N ASN A 205 3.32 -3.39 9.79
CA ASN A 205 4.68 -3.92 9.62
C ASN A 205 5.49 -3.11 8.59
N ARG A 206 4.86 -2.67 7.49
CA ARG A 206 5.50 -1.78 6.52
C ARG A 206 5.81 -0.41 7.12
N GLU A 207 4.92 0.15 7.92
CA GLU A 207 5.16 1.42 8.62
C GLU A 207 6.28 1.28 9.66
N LEU A 208 6.26 0.21 10.45
CA LEU A 208 7.27 -0.09 11.47
C LEU A 208 8.66 -0.40 10.89
N SER A 209 8.77 -0.74 9.61
CA SER A 209 10.07 -0.89 8.93
C SER A 209 10.95 0.36 8.99
N LYS A 210 10.34 1.53 9.25
CA LYS A 210 11.05 2.81 9.45
C LYS A 210 11.61 2.97 10.88
N ALA A 211 11.12 2.21 11.86
CA ALA A 211 11.51 2.38 13.26
C ALA A 211 13.02 2.23 13.52
N PRO A 212 13.76 1.29 12.91
CA PRO A 212 15.21 1.23 13.06
C PRO A 212 15.92 2.51 12.60
N TYR A 213 15.45 3.12 11.51
CA TYR A 213 15.97 4.40 11.03
C TYR A 213 15.66 5.54 12.00
N LEU A 214 14.44 5.60 12.54
CA LEU A 214 14.07 6.60 13.55
C LEU A 214 14.91 6.46 14.83
N ARG A 215 15.22 5.22 15.26
CA ARG A 215 16.14 4.96 16.37
C ARG A 215 17.56 5.43 16.08
N GLN A 216 18.07 5.16 14.88
CA GLN A 216 19.39 5.66 14.47
C GLN A 216 19.47 7.20 14.49
N LEU A 217 18.36 7.91 14.23
CA LEU A 217 18.31 9.37 14.35
C LEU A 217 18.33 9.83 15.81
N LEU A 218 17.80 9.04 16.75
CA LEU A 218 17.86 9.32 18.19
C LEU A 218 19.29 9.22 18.73
N ASP A 219 20.07 8.25 18.25
CA ASP A 219 21.46 8.03 18.67
C ASP A 219 22.43 9.16 18.25
N GLN A 220 21.97 10.15 17.48
CA GLN A 220 22.77 11.29 17.01
C GLN A 220 22.77 12.49 17.96
N PHE A 221 22.08 12.38 19.10
CA PHE A 221 21.92 13.44 20.10
C PHE A 221 22.46 13.03 21.45
#